data_AF-A0A8X8A6E0-F1
#
_entry.id   AF-A0A8X8A6E0-F1
#
_cell.length_a   1.000
_cell.length_b   1.000
_cell.length_c   1.000
_cell.angle_alpha   90.00
_cell.angle_beta   90.00
_cell.angle_gamma   90.00
#
_symmetry.space_group_name_H-M   'P 1'
#
loop_
_entity.id
_entity.type
_entity.pdbx_description
1 polymer ?
#
loop_
_entity_poly.entity_id
_entity_poly.type
_entity_poly.pdbx_seq_one_letter_code
_entity_poly.pdbx_strand_id
1 'polypeptide(L)'
;MDQSSEHEIWPESGDQFYRENLLPNGELVLVDKCQGLTLVNRFNINEVCKCYILWETGTVNLELWSEDRPHSKQSPLAVSHGYGVMGIS
;
A
#
# COMPACT_ATOMS: atom_id res chain seq x y z
N MET A 1 -16.83 -2.27 18.06
CA MET A 1 -15.91 -3.15 17.31
C MET A 1 -15.71 -2.48 15.97
N ASP A 2 -14.64 -1.71 15.87
CA ASP A 2 -14.17 -1.15 14.59
C ASP A 2 -13.34 -2.26 13.94
N GLN A 3 -13.87 -2.89 12.89
CA GLN A 3 -13.07 -3.73 12.02
C GLN A 3 -12.39 -2.80 11.03
N SER A 4 -11.25 -2.23 11.42
CA SER A 4 -10.26 -1.81 10.45
C SER A 4 -9.84 -3.06 9.70
N SER A 5 -10.41 -3.29 8.52
CA SER A 5 -9.98 -4.40 7.66
C SER A 5 -8.54 -4.12 7.24
N GLU A 6 -7.58 -4.74 7.93
CA GLU A 6 -6.22 -4.81 7.45
C GLU A 6 -6.26 -5.40 6.03
N HIS A 7 -5.77 -4.63 5.06
CA HIS A 7 -5.72 -5.08 3.67
C HIS A 7 -4.52 -6.01 3.54
N GLU A 8 -4.75 -7.28 3.87
CA GLU A 8 -3.78 -8.35 3.69
C GLU A 8 -3.71 -8.75 2.23
N ILE A 9 -2.49 -8.73 1.69
CA ILE A 9 -2.21 -9.13 0.32
C ILE A 9 -1.25 -10.33 0.33
N TRP A 10 -1.68 -11.37 -0.38
CA TRP A 10 -0.95 -12.62 -0.52
C TRP A 10 -0.04 -12.61 -1.76
N PRO A 11 1.02 -13.44 -1.76
CA PRO A 11 1.88 -13.65 -2.93
C PRO A 11 1.16 -14.56 -3.93
N GLU A 12 0.04 -14.10 -4.47
CA GLU A 12 -0.56 -14.65 -5.68
C GLU A 12 -0.09 -13.77 -6.84
N SER A 13 0.44 -14.38 -7.90
CA SER A 13 0.90 -13.64 -9.08
C SER A 13 -0.25 -12.80 -9.64
N GLY A 14 -0.06 -11.50 -9.72
CA GLY A 14 -1.09 -10.59 -10.20
C GLY A 14 -0.86 -9.16 -9.77
N ASP A 15 -1.53 -8.27 -10.47
CA ASP A 15 -1.61 -6.86 -10.17
C ASP A 15 -2.84 -6.54 -9.32
N GLN A 16 -2.67 -5.70 -8.31
CA GLN A 16 -3.73 -5.24 -7.44
C GLN A 16 -3.73 -3.71 -7.45
N PHE A 17 -4.86 -3.14 -7.84
CA PHE A 17 -5.00 -1.70 -8.00
C PHE A 17 -6.14 -1.19 -7.10
N TYR A 18 -5.79 -0.29 -6.18
CA TYR A 18 -6.70 0.30 -5.21
C TYR A 18 -6.83 1.80 -5.46
N ARG A 19 -8.07 2.30 -5.48
CA ARG A 19 -8.42 3.71 -5.65
C ARG A 19 -9.71 4.03 -4.91
N GLU A 20 -9.92 5.31 -4.59
CA GLU A 20 -11.17 5.80 -4.00
C GLU A 20 -11.55 5.00 -2.75
N ASN A 21 -12.76 4.43 -2.71
CA ASN A 21 -13.30 3.69 -1.57
C ASN A 21 -12.61 2.33 -1.33
N LEU A 22 -11.69 1.92 -2.20
CA LEU A 22 -10.91 0.68 -2.08
C LEU A 22 -9.50 0.94 -1.54
N LEU A 23 -9.11 2.20 -1.28
CA LEU A 23 -7.80 2.49 -0.73
C LEU A 23 -7.66 1.88 0.68
N PRO A 24 -6.50 1.27 0.99
CA PRO A 24 -6.19 0.89 2.36
C PRO A 24 -6.20 2.13 3.26
N ASN A 25 -6.70 1.98 4.48
CA ASN A 25 -6.87 3.08 5.43
C ASN A 25 -5.54 3.48 6.10
N GLY A 26 -4.55 3.84 5.28
CA GLY A 26 -3.22 4.28 5.69
C GLY A 26 -2.30 3.14 6.14
N GLU A 27 -2.75 1.89 6.09
CA GLU A 27 -1.96 0.71 6.36
C GLU A 27 -2.24 -0.41 5.35
N LEU A 28 -1.18 -1.03 4.85
CA LEU A 28 -1.21 -2.13 3.89
C LEU A 28 -0.20 -3.20 4.31
N VAL A 29 -0.66 -4.44 4.42
CA VAL A 29 0.14 -5.56 4.94
C VAL A 29 0.43 -6.55 3.81
N LEU A 30 1.71 -6.68 3.48
CA LEU A 30 2.22 -7.65 2.52
C LEU A 30 2.72 -8.89 3.29
N VAL A 31 2.12 -10.06 3.05
CA VAL A 31 2.42 -11.25 3.85
C VAL A 31 3.28 -12.26 3.09
N ASP A 32 4.50 -12.52 3.57
CA ASP A 32 5.36 -13.60 3.11
C ASP A 32 5.17 -14.84 4.00
N LYS A 33 4.26 -15.74 3.60
CA LYS A 33 4.02 -17.00 4.32
C LYS A 33 5.21 -17.94 4.29
N CYS A 34 6.04 -17.91 3.25
CA CYS A 34 7.18 -18.82 3.12
C CYS A 34 8.20 -18.56 4.22
N GLN A 35 8.39 -17.28 4.57
CA GLN A 35 9.34 -16.86 5.60
C GLN A 35 8.67 -16.57 6.95
N GLY A 36 7.34 -16.62 7.04
CA GLY A 36 6.62 -16.28 8.26
C GLY A 36 6.75 -14.79 8.61
N LEU A 37 6.81 -13.91 7.61
CA LEU A 37 7.05 -12.48 7.79
C LEU A 37 5.94 -11.65 7.16
N THR A 38 5.77 -10.44 7.67
CA THR A 38 4.92 -9.39 7.10
C THR A 38 5.72 -8.12 6.89
N LEU A 39 5.47 -7.43 5.78
CA LEU A 39 5.91 -6.06 5.54
C LEU A 39 4.71 -5.14 5.69
N VAL A 40 4.70 -4.38 6.78
CA VAL A 40 3.62 -3.44 7.09
C VAL A 40 4.01 -2.06 6.59
N ASN A 41 3.24 -1.57 5.61
CA ASN A 41 3.42 -0.29 4.95
C ASN A 41 2.41 0.70 5.52
N ARG A 42 2.86 1.89 5.92
CA ARG A 42 2.03 2.96 6.46
C ARG A 42 2.21 4.23 5.64
N PHE A 43 1.11 4.89 5.33
CA PHE A 43 1.10 6.12 4.54
C PHE A 43 -0.06 7.03 4.97
N ASN A 44 0.05 8.33 4.67
CA ASN A 44 -1.02 9.28 4.96
C ASN A 44 -2.13 9.18 3.91
N ILE A 45 -3.35 8.82 4.34
CA ILE A 45 -4.52 8.70 3.46
C ILE A 45 -4.90 10.01 2.73
N ASN A 46 -4.48 11.16 3.27
CA ASN A 46 -4.74 12.46 2.64
C ASN A 46 -3.74 12.78 1.53
N GLU A 47 -2.66 12.00 1.42
CA GLU A 47 -1.58 12.20 0.45
C GLU A 47 -1.61 11.16 -0.68
N VAL A 48 -2.26 10.02 -0.47
CA VAL A 48 -2.32 8.89 -1.41
C VAL A 48 -3.72 8.73 -1.98
N CYS A 49 -3.87 8.84 -3.30
CA CYS A 49 -5.15 8.68 -4.01
C CYS A 49 -5.27 7.35 -4.79
N LYS A 50 -4.14 6.69 -5.06
CA LYS A 50 -4.06 5.39 -5.73
C LYS A 50 -2.94 4.57 -5.08
N CYS A 51 -3.13 3.26 -5.02
CA CYS A 51 -2.14 2.30 -4.56
C CYS A 51 -2.10 1.10 -5.50
N TYR A 52 -0.91 0.62 -5.82
CA TYR A 52 -0.71 -0.54 -6.68
C TYR A 52 0.30 -1.49 -6.08
N ILE A 53 -0.03 -2.77 -6.11
CA ILE A 53 0.86 -3.85 -5.74
C ILE A 53 1.03 -4.76 -6.95
N LEU A 54 2.27 -5.06 -7.28
CA LEU A 54 2.62 -6.11 -8.23
C LEU A 54 3.52 -7.12 -7.53
N TRP A 55 3.02 -8.34 -7.39
CA TRP A 55 3.81 -9.49 -6.96
C TRP A 55 4.30 -10.26 -8.18
N GLU A 56 5.61 -10.27 -8.38
CA GLU A 56 6.27 -11.07 -9.39
C GLU A 56 7.01 -12.24 -8.73
N THR A 57 7.66 -13.08 -9.55
CA THR A 57 8.47 -14.20 -9.05
C THR A 57 9.69 -13.67 -8.29
N GLY A 58 9.54 -13.48 -6.98
CA GLY A 58 10.62 -13.11 -6.06
C GLY A 58 10.75 -11.62 -5.75
N THR A 59 9.86 -10.78 -6.28
CA THR A 59 9.82 -9.33 -6.03
C THR A 59 8.41 -8.86 -5.76
N VAL A 60 8.29 -7.81 -4.96
CA VAL A 60 7.04 -7.06 -4.75
C VAL A 60 7.31 -5.59 -5.01
N ASN A 61 6.48 -4.99 -5.85
CA ASN A 61 6.46 -3.56 -6.06
C ASN A 61 5.24 -2.97 -5.33
N LEU A 62 5.46 -1.86 -4.62
CA LEU A 62 4.40 -1.03 -4.03
C LEU A 62 4.53 0.38 -4.60
N GLU A 63 3.49 0.85 -5.28
CA GLU A 63 3.41 2.23 -5.78
C GLU A 63 2.29 2.99 -5.05
N LEU A 64 2.62 4.18 -4.57
CA LEU A 64 1.70 5.11 -3.92
C LEU A 64 1.70 6.41 -4.74
N TRP A 65 0.53 6.86 -5.17
CA TRP A 65 0.41 8.09 -5.95
C TRP A 65 -0.38 9.15 -5.22
N SER A 66 0.11 10.38 -5.27
CA SER A 66 -0.71 11.56 -4.99
C SER A 66 -1.72 11.83 -6.10
N GLU A 67 -2.66 12.74 -5.84
CA GLU A 67 -3.64 13.19 -6.83
C GLU A 67 -3.00 13.65 -8.15
N ASP A 68 -3.67 13.32 -9.26
CA ASP A 68 -3.33 13.88 -10.57
C ASP A 68 -3.55 15.40 -10.52
N ARG A 69 -2.59 16.18 -11.03
CA ARG A 69 -2.67 17.65 -11.01
C ARG A 69 -2.51 18.28 -12.39
N PRO A 70 -3.23 19.37 -12.69
CA PRO A 70 -2.85 20.25 -13.79
C PRO A 70 -1.45 20.79 -13.51
N HIS A 71 -0.65 21.00 -14.56
CA HIS A 71 0.74 21.49 -14.46
C HIS A 71 0.91 22.79 -13.63
N SER A 72 -0.17 23.51 -13.31
CA SER A 72 -0.19 24.84 -12.66
C SER A 72 -0.61 24.88 -11.19
N LYS A 73 -0.99 23.77 -10.52
CA LYS A 73 -1.30 23.83 -9.08
C LYS A 73 -0.01 24.04 -8.25
N GLN A 74 -0.01 25.09 -7.41
CA GLN A 74 1.11 25.49 -6.54
C GLN A 74 1.29 24.62 -5.28
N SER A 75 0.38 23.68 -4.99
CA SER A 75 0.56 22.78 -3.84
C SER A 75 1.74 21.83 -4.09
N PRO A 76 2.56 21.54 -3.07
CA PRO A 76 3.64 20.57 -3.20
C PRO A 76 3.07 19.17 -3.48
N LEU A 77 3.81 18.35 -4.24
CA LEU A 77 3.57 16.90 -4.25
C LEU A 77 3.97 16.38 -2.88
N ALA A 78 3.08 15.65 -2.22
CA ALA A 78 3.32 15.05 -0.92
C ALA A 78 2.87 13.60 -0.98
N VAL A 79 3.82 12.71 -0.68
CA VAL A 79 3.58 11.30 -0.37
C VAL A 79 4.55 10.95 0.74
N SER A 80 4.03 10.57 1.89
CA SER A 80 4.78 10.02 3.01
C SER A 80 4.53 8.53 3.14
N HIS A 81 5.60 7.78 3.36
CA HIS A 81 5.56 6.34 3.53
C HIS A 81 6.61 5.91 4.56
N GLY A 82 6.21 4.97 5.40
CA GLY A 82 7.10 4.24 6.29
C GLY A 82 6.76 2.76 6.26
N TYR A 83 7.73 1.91 6.55
CA TYR A 83 7.52 0.47 6.58
C TYR A 83 8.25 -0.19 7.75
N GLY A 84 7.75 -1.35 8.14
CA GLY A 84 8.37 -2.21 9.14
C GLY A 84 8.14 -3.69 8.83
N VAL A 85 9.06 -4.54 9.27
CA VAL A 85 8.95 -6.00 9.13
C VAL A 85 8.56 -6.59 10.48
N MET A 86 7.55 -7.46 10.49
CA MET A 86 7.10 -8.18 11.68
C MET A 86 7.00 -9.68 11.40
N GLY A 87 7.19 -10.52 12.42
CA GLY A 87 6.91 -11.95 12.31
C GLY A 87 5.40 -12.24 12.31
N ILE A 88 4.99 -13.26 11.58
CA ILE A 88 3.63 -13.82 11.68
C ILE A 88 3.59 -14.64 12.97
N SER A 89 2.70 -14.27 13.90
CA SER A 89 2.47 -14.99 15.16
C SER A 89 1.60 -16.23 14.98
#